data_AF-A0A8C2CDP9-F1
#
_entry.id   AF-A0A8C2CDP9-F1
#
_cell.length_a   1.000
_cell.length_b   1.000
_cell.length_c   1.000
_cell.angle_alpha   90.00
_cell.angle_beta   90.00
_cell.angle_gamma   90.00
#
_symmetry.space_group_name_H-M   'P 1'
#
loop_
_entity.id
_entity.type
_entity.pdbx_description
1 polymer ?
#
loop_
_entity_poly.entity_id
_entity_poly.type
_entity_poly.pdbx_seq_one_letter_code
_entity_poly.pdbx_strand_id
1 'polypeptide(L)'
;MWFLVMLWASCLLMGTHAQSSASFRRANAGSGRCQYTFMVDSPTEASCPSAVSSPEIEALKSRLGLLEALVARLIGGEAMSKSTQSSGSQSGLQDAYSQVMGENAQLQREKQRLDRQVQDLQQRMEELRQEAERLRSRPCMQQPPPRVPQNDNSFRPGSDPAWHYENPGYQELSAVVTEVSAPNLEGPADISGCGDLVWVQEPEVHRKADSIAGKYGVWMQDPEAKEPYGPEMVWRIDAVGSEVRQLFGYENMDQLSRGFPTKVLLLPESMESTGATMYRGSLYYQRRLSRTLLRYDLLSESIAARRDLPHAGFHGQFPYSWGGYTDIDLTIDENGLWAIYSTNKAKGAIVISQLDPHNLEVKGTWETKIRKTSVANAFMICGKLYTVASYTSPNTTINYMYDTATSQGKTISVPFKNRYRYNSMVDYNPAQRKLYAWDNFYMVSYNVRLGKQE
;
A
#
# COMPACT_ATOMS: atom_id res chain seq x y z
N MET A 1 -29.13 3.02 61.56
CA MET A 1 -27.98 3.20 60.62
C MET A 1 -27.76 1.96 59.74
N TRP A 2 -28.80 1.32 59.20
CA TRP A 2 -28.66 0.10 58.37
C TRP A 2 -29.45 0.14 57.05
N PHE A 3 -30.06 1.28 56.71
CA PHE A 3 -30.79 1.47 55.44
C PHE A 3 -30.03 2.30 54.40
N LEU A 4 -29.04 3.09 54.81
CA LEU A 4 -28.19 3.87 53.89
C LEU A 4 -27.02 3.05 53.30
N VAL A 5 -26.67 1.91 53.91
CA VAL A 5 -25.62 1.01 53.39
C VAL A 5 -26.17 0.10 52.29
N MET A 6 -27.45 -0.28 52.34
CA MET A 6 -28.08 -1.13 51.30
C MET A 6 -28.40 -0.38 50.01
N LEU A 7 -28.54 0.94 50.05
CA LEU A 7 -28.74 1.78 48.85
C LEU A 7 -27.43 2.15 48.13
N TRP A 8 -26.28 2.09 48.82
CA TRP A 8 -24.96 2.19 48.17
C TRP A 8 -24.46 0.85 47.63
N ALA A 9 -24.91 -0.28 48.19
CA ALA A 9 -24.62 -1.61 47.68
C ALA A 9 -25.41 -1.95 46.39
N SER A 10 -26.56 -1.32 46.12
CA SER A 10 -27.30 -1.53 44.85
C SER A 10 -26.81 -0.64 43.69
N CYS A 11 -26.06 0.44 43.97
CA CYS A 11 -25.41 1.26 42.94
C CYS A 11 -23.99 0.77 42.57
N LEU A 12 -23.41 -0.17 43.31
CA LEU A 12 -22.15 -0.84 42.97
C LEU A 12 -22.34 -2.21 42.26
N LEU A 13 -23.59 -2.61 42.01
CA LEU A 13 -23.96 -3.79 41.20
C LEU A 13 -24.56 -3.41 39.83
N MET A 14 -24.55 -2.12 39.49
CA MET A 14 -24.83 -1.60 38.14
C MET A 14 -23.55 -1.05 37.48
N GLY A 15 -22.43 -1.75 37.70
CA GLY A 15 -21.19 -1.57 36.94
C GLY A 15 -21.21 -2.47 35.70
N THR A 16 -21.85 -1.99 34.64
CA THR A 16 -21.68 -2.40 33.24
C THR A 16 -21.20 -3.84 32.99
N HIS A 17 -22.07 -4.82 33.23
CA HIS A 17 -22.02 -6.05 32.44
C HIS A 17 -22.62 -5.77 31.06
N ALA A 18 -21.91 -5.01 30.23
CA ALA A 18 -22.19 -4.97 28.81
C ALA A 18 -21.67 -6.30 28.23
N GLN A 19 -22.52 -7.32 28.23
CA GLN A 19 -22.32 -8.53 27.45
C GLN A 19 -22.12 -8.11 25.99
N SER A 20 -20.86 -8.10 25.56
CA SER A 20 -20.43 -7.82 24.19
C SER A 20 -20.85 -9.01 23.32
N SER A 21 -22.13 -9.07 22.99
CA SER A 21 -22.69 -10.12 22.14
C SER A 21 -22.63 -9.64 20.70
N ALA A 22 -21.74 -10.24 19.90
CA ALA A 22 -21.81 -10.10 18.46
C ALA A 22 -23.18 -10.62 18.00
N SER A 23 -23.99 -9.75 17.40
CA SER A 23 -25.31 -10.15 16.92
C SER A 23 -25.21 -10.59 15.47
N PHE A 24 -25.58 -11.84 15.24
CA PHE A 24 -25.56 -12.47 13.92
C PHE A 24 -26.99 -12.60 13.40
N ARG A 25 -27.31 -11.91 12.30
CA ARG A 25 -28.60 -12.03 11.63
C ARG A 25 -28.44 -12.68 10.27
N ARG A 26 -29.27 -13.68 10.02
CA ARG A 26 -29.46 -14.32 8.72
C ARG A 26 -30.76 -13.80 8.13
N ALA A 27 -30.69 -13.23 6.92
CA ALA A 27 -31.86 -12.88 6.13
C ALA A 27 -31.86 -13.68 4.83
N ASN A 28 -33.02 -14.18 4.44
CA ASN A 28 -33.21 -14.85 3.16
C ASN A 28 -33.62 -13.80 2.13
N ALA A 29 -32.78 -13.58 1.12
CA ALA A 29 -33.21 -12.88 -0.07
C ALA A 29 -34.08 -13.84 -0.90
N GLY A 30 -35.17 -13.34 -1.48
CA GLY A 30 -36.14 -14.11 -2.29
C GLY A 30 -35.57 -14.80 -3.54
N SER A 31 -34.24 -14.76 -3.76
CA SER A 31 -33.51 -15.39 -4.85
C SER A 31 -32.79 -16.69 -4.47
N GLY A 32 -33.03 -17.24 -3.27
CA GLY A 32 -32.40 -18.49 -2.83
C GLY A 32 -30.96 -18.35 -2.34
N ARG A 33 -30.46 -17.12 -2.15
CA ARG A 33 -29.16 -16.83 -1.50
C ARG A 33 -29.36 -16.40 -0.04
N CYS A 34 -28.56 -16.98 0.85
CA CYS A 34 -28.51 -16.59 2.26
C CYS A 34 -27.54 -15.41 2.45
N GLN A 35 -28.04 -14.32 3.02
CA GLN A 35 -27.21 -13.18 3.41
C GLN A 35 -26.93 -13.27 4.91
N TYR A 36 -25.65 -13.24 5.27
CA TYR A 36 -25.18 -13.27 6.64
C TYR A 36 -24.61 -11.91 7.00
N THR A 37 -25.22 -11.26 7.98
CA THR A 37 -24.80 -9.95 8.47
C THR A 37 -24.30 -10.10 9.90
N PHE A 38 -23.05 -9.72 10.14
CA PHE A 38 -22.48 -9.62 11.48
C PHE A 38 -22.43 -8.15 11.86
N MET A 39 -22.92 -7.82 13.05
CA MET A 39 -22.73 -6.50 13.64
C MET A 39 -21.90 -6.66 14.91
N VAL A 40 -20.85 -5.85 14.99
CA VAL A 40 -19.98 -5.72 16.17
C VAL A 40 -20.03 -4.25 16.54
N ASP A 41 -20.13 -3.94 17.83
CA ASP A 41 -20.09 -2.55 18.26
C ASP A 41 -18.76 -1.91 17.85
N SER A 42 -18.83 -0.75 17.20
CA SER A 42 -17.66 0.11 17.03
C SER A 42 -17.14 0.48 18.41
N PRO A 43 -15.84 0.31 18.71
CA PRO A 43 -15.32 0.86 19.94
C PRO A 43 -15.62 2.36 19.95
N THR A 44 -16.26 2.85 21.00
CA THR A 44 -16.22 4.28 21.30
C THR A 44 -14.75 4.61 21.51
N GLU A 45 -14.17 5.35 20.57
CA GLU A 45 -12.78 5.81 20.62
C GLU A 45 -12.57 6.64 21.90
N ALA A 46 -12.13 5.97 22.97
CA ALA A 46 -11.15 6.60 23.83
C ALA A 46 -9.88 6.65 23.00
N SER A 47 -9.60 7.84 22.45
CA SER A 47 -8.37 8.23 21.75
C SER A 47 -7.21 7.33 22.18
N CYS A 48 -6.82 6.38 21.32
CA CYS A 48 -5.62 5.60 21.58
C CYS A 48 -4.46 6.60 21.61
N PRO A 49 -3.61 6.61 22.65
CA PRO A 49 -2.30 7.20 22.50
C PRO A 49 -1.63 6.46 21.36
N SER A 50 -1.08 7.24 20.43
CA SER A 50 -0.24 6.81 19.34
C SER A 50 0.71 5.71 19.82
N ALA A 51 0.95 4.70 18.99
CA ALA A 51 2.06 3.80 19.17
C ALA A 51 3.36 4.63 19.19
N VAL A 52 3.73 5.07 20.38
CA VAL A 52 5.02 5.66 20.69
C VAL A 52 5.97 4.47 20.66
N SER A 53 6.57 4.25 19.50
CA SER A 53 7.94 3.75 19.44
C SER A 53 8.77 4.74 20.26
N SER A 54 8.91 4.50 21.58
CA SER A 54 9.66 5.43 22.40
C SER A 54 11.11 5.40 21.88
N PRO A 55 11.70 6.53 21.49
CA PRO A 55 13.13 6.60 21.14
C PRO A 55 14.01 6.09 22.28
N GLU A 56 13.46 6.00 23.50
CA GLU A 56 14.05 5.35 24.66
C GLU A 56 14.26 3.84 24.47
N ILE A 57 13.41 3.11 23.74
CA ILE A 57 13.52 1.65 23.55
C ILE A 57 14.63 1.31 22.54
N GLU A 58 14.79 2.09 21.47
CA GLU A 58 15.92 1.93 20.54
C GLU A 58 17.23 2.48 21.13
N ALA A 59 17.17 3.55 21.92
CA ALA A 59 18.30 4.02 22.73
C ALA A 59 18.68 2.99 23.80
N LEU A 60 17.72 2.28 24.41
CA LEU A 60 17.96 1.21 25.37
C LEU A 60 18.57 -0.02 24.69
N LYS A 61 18.13 -0.39 23.48
CA LYS A 61 18.74 -1.49 22.72
C LYS A 61 20.18 -1.20 22.30
N SER A 62 20.46 0.02 21.85
CA SER A 62 21.83 0.44 21.50
C SER A 62 22.74 0.56 22.74
N ARG A 63 22.21 1.06 23.87
CA ARG A 63 22.93 1.08 25.16
C ARG A 63 23.16 -0.32 25.72
N LEU A 64 22.20 -1.24 25.56
CA LEU A 64 22.33 -2.64 25.97
C LEU A 64 23.42 -3.35 25.16
N GLY A 65 23.47 -3.15 23.84
CA GLY A 65 24.54 -3.70 22.99
C GLY A 65 25.94 -3.16 23.34
N LEU A 66 26.04 -1.88 23.71
CA LEU A 66 27.29 -1.28 24.20
C LEU A 66 27.71 -1.83 25.57
N LEU A 67 26.75 -2.06 26.48
CA LEU A 67 26.96 -2.70 27.78
C LEU A 67 27.37 -4.17 27.64
N GLU A 68 26.76 -4.93 26.74
CA GLU A 68 27.13 -6.31 26.44
C GLU A 68 28.55 -6.40 25.87
N ALA A 69 28.95 -5.46 25.00
CA ALA A 69 30.31 -5.37 24.48
C ALA A 69 31.35 -4.96 25.55
N LEU A 70 30.98 -4.07 26.48
CA LEU A 70 31.83 -3.66 27.60
C LEU A 70 31.98 -4.77 28.65
N VAL A 71 30.91 -5.51 28.94
CA VAL A 71 30.91 -6.68 29.82
C VAL A 71 31.73 -7.82 29.21
N ALA A 72 31.64 -8.05 27.89
CA ALA A 72 32.47 -9.01 27.20
C ALA A 72 33.98 -8.66 27.27
N ARG A 73 34.33 -7.36 27.23
CA ARG A 73 35.72 -6.89 27.40
C ARG A 73 36.23 -6.96 28.85
N LEU A 74 35.34 -6.86 29.84
CA LEU A 74 35.71 -7.00 31.26
C LEU A 74 35.85 -8.47 31.69
N ILE A 75 35.14 -9.39 31.04
CA ILE A 75 35.23 -10.83 31.28
C ILE A 75 36.43 -11.45 30.53
N GLY A 76 36.82 -10.90 29.38
CA GLY A 76 38.05 -11.25 28.66
C GLY A 76 39.26 -10.44 29.15
N GLY A 77 39.83 -10.82 30.29
CA GLY A 77 40.97 -10.11 30.87
C GLY A 77 42.22 -10.16 29.99
N GLU A 78 42.72 -8.98 29.58
CA GLU A 78 44.14 -8.76 29.30
C GLU A 78 44.65 -7.55 30.07
N ALA A 79 45.79 -7.75 30.72
CA ALA A 79 46.42 -6.85 31.66
C ALA A 79 47.26 -5.77 30.97
N MET A 80 47.21 -4.54 31.48
CA MET A 80 48.41 -3.73 31.69
C MET A 80 48.14 -2.60 32.70
N SER A 81 49.00 -2.51 33.71
CA SER A 81 48.97 -1.56 34.84
C SER A 81 49.23 -0.10 34.44
N LYS A 82 48.61 0.86 35.15
CA LYS A 82 49.28 1.78 36.11
C LYS A 82 48.33 2.85 36.69
N SER A 83 48.34 2.91 38.03
CA SER A 83 48.18 4.08 38.94
C SER A 83 47.11 5.15 38.65
N THR A 84 46.17 5.39 39.58
CA THR A 84 46.29 6.35 40.71
C THR A 84 44.93 6.45 41.45
N GLN A 85 45.00 6.71 42.75
CA GLN A 85 43.90 6.83 43.73
C GLN A 85 42.67 7.64 43.30
N SER A 86 41.47 7.11 43.56
CA SER A 86 40.30 7.91 43.98
C SER A 86 39.30 7.04 44.76
N SER A 87 39.29 7.14 46.09
CA SER A 87 38.45 6.36 47.00
C SER A 87 37.02 6.91 47.16
N GLY A 88 36.40 7.35 46.06
CA GLY A 88 35.03 7.91 46.04
C GLY A 88 34.09 7.30 44.98
N SER A 89 34.60 6.43 44.12
CA SER A 89 33.88 5.92 42.94
C SER A 89 33.30 4.50 43.11
N GLN A 90 33.54 3.85 44.24
CA GLN A 90 33.15 2.45 44.45
C GLN A 90 31.71 2.27 44.96
N SER A 91 31.15 3.22 45.72
CA SER A 91 29.76 3.09 46.23
C SER A 91 28.71 3.38 45.14
N GLY A 92 28.93 4.41 44.32
CA GLY A 92 28.00 4.75 43.23
C GLY A 92 27.90 3.71 42.13
N LEU A 93 28.97 2.94 41.89
CA LEU A 93 28.98 1.82 40.95
C LEU A 93 28.19 0.62 41.47
N GLN A 94 28.26 0.36 42.78
CA GLN A 94 27.49 -0.69 43.44
C GLN A 94 25.98 -0.38 43.44
N ASP A 95 25.63 0.88 43.71
CA ASP A 95 24.25 1.35 43.68
C ASP A 95 23.66 1.28 42.26
N ALA A 96 24.40 1.75 41.25
CA ALA A 96 23.99 1.65 39.84
C ALA A 96 23.82 0.19 39.39
N TYR A 97 24.70 -0.73 39.83
CA TYR A 97 24.56 -2.15 39.54
C TYR A 97 23.30 -2.75 40.16
N SER A 98 23.02 -2.43 41.43
CA SER A 98 21.81 -2.89 42.12
C SER A 98 20.52 -2.37 41.46
N GLN A 99 20.54 -1.14 40.95
CA GLN A 99 19.42 -0.53 40.24
C GLN A 99 19.15 -1.24 38.90
N VAL A 100 20.19 -1.49 38.10
CA VAL A 100 20.08 -2.21 36.82
C VAL A 100 19.58 -3.64 37.02
N MET A 101 20.02 -4.32 38.08
CA MET A 101 19.52 -5.64 38.43
C MET A 101 18.04 -5.64 38.81
N GLY A 102 17.57 -4.59 39.48
CA GLY A 102 16.15 -4.38 39.78
C GLY A 102 15.30 -4.16 38.54
N GLU A 103 15.75 -3.29 37.63
CA GLU A 103 15.08 -2.99 36.36
C GLU A 103 15.00 -4.23 35.44
N ASN A 104 16.08 -5.01 35.36
CA ASN A 104 16.09 -6.25 34.59
C ASN A 104 15.10 -7.28 35.16
N ALA A 105 15.02 -7.43 36.49
CA ALA A 105 14.06 -8.31 37.14
C ALA A 105 12.60 -7.86 36.95
N GLN A 106 12.36 -6.56 36.76
CA GLN A 106 11.03 -6.03 36.42
C GLN A 106 10.68 -6.31 34.95
N LEU A 107 11.61 -6.06 34.03
CA LEU A 107 11.42 -6.33 32.59
C LEU A 107 11.19 -7.81 32.30
N GLN A 108 11.86 -8.70 33.02
CA GLN A 108 11.61 -10.15 32.91
C GLN A 108 10.19 -10.53 33.33
N ARG A 109 9.63 -9.88 34.36
CA ARG A 109 8.25 -10.12 34.79
C ARG A 109 7.24 -9.59 33.78
N GLU A 110 7.49 -8.42 33.20
CA GLU A 110 6.63 -7.87 32.14
C GLU A 110 6.68 -8.72 30.88
N LYS A 111 7.86 -9.17 30.46
CA LYS A 111 8.02 -10.10 29.33
C LYS A 111 7.19 -11.37 29.53
N GLN A 112 7.29 -12.00 30.71
CA GLN A 112 6.49 -13.18 31.02
C GLN A 112 4.97 -12.91 31.01
N ARG A 113 4.55 -11.71 31.41
CA ARG A 113 3.14 -11.30 31.36
C ARG A 113 2.67 -11.14 29.91
N LEU A 114 3.47 -10.49 29.06
CA LEU A 114 3.18 -10.31 27.64
C LEU A 114 3.16 -11.65 26.90
N ASP A 115 4.10 -12.55 27.17
CA ASP A 115 4.13 -13.89 26.56
C ASP A 115 2.84 -14.68 26.86
N ARG A 116 2.30 -14.56 28.09
CA ARG A 116 0.99 -15.17 28.44
C ARG A 116 -0.17 -14.54 27.67
N GLN A 117 -0.16 -13.22 27.46
CA GLN A 117 -1.22 -12.55 26.69
C GLN A 117 -1.18 -12.95 25.21
N VAL A 118 0.01 -13.10 24.64
CA VAL A 118 0.17 -13.57 23.25
C VAL A 118 -0.34 -15.01 23.11
N GLN A 119 -0.04 -15.89 24.06
CA GLN A 119 -0.55 -17.26 24.06
C GLN A 119 -2.08 -17.32 24.18
N ASP A 120 -2.70 -16.52 25.07
CA ASP A 120 -4.16 -16.46 25.21
C ASP A 120 -4.83 -15.97 23.91
N LEU A 121 -4.25 -14.95 23.27
CA LEU A 121 -4.76 -14.44 21.99
C LEU A 121 -4.64 -15.45 20.85
N GLN A 122 -3.51 -16.18 20.79
CA GLN A 122 -3.32 -17.25 19.81
C GLN A 122 -4.33 -18.37 20.01
N GLN A 123 -4.61 -18.74 21.25
CA GLN A 123 -5.61 -19.76 21.57
C GLN A 123 -7.02 -19.31 21.16
N ARG A 124 -7.41 -18.07 21.47
CA ARG A 124 -8.72 -17.50 21.05
C ARG A 124 -8.87 -17.43 19.54
N MET A 125 -7.79 -17.11 18.83
CA MET A 125 -7.81 -17.09 17.37
C MET A 125 -8.07 -18.48 16.78
N GLU A 126 -7.46 -19.51 17.36
CA GLU A 126 -7.67 -20.88 16.91
C GLU A 126 -9.08 -21.38 17.23
N GLU A 127 -9.62 -21.03 18.40
CA GLU A 127 -11.02 -21.32 18.76
C GLU A 127 -12.02 -20.70 17.77
N LEU A 128 -11.83 -19.42 17.42
CA LEU A 128 -12.66 -18.73 16.43
C LEU A 128 -12.54 -19.35 15.04
N ARG A 129 -11.35 -19.82 14.67
CA ARG A 129 -11.11 -20.49 13.39
C ARG A 129 -11.85 -21.83 13.31
N GLN A 130 -11.77 -22.64 14.37
CA GLN A 130 -12.47 -23.92 14.45
C GLN A 130 -13.99 -23.75 14.45
N GLU A 131 -14.50 -22.71 15.12
CA GLU A 131 -15.92 -22.39 15.10
C GLU A 131 -16.40 -21.97 13.70
N ALA A 132 -15.60 -21.17 12.97
CA ALA A 132 -15.89 -20.80 11.58
C ALA A 132 -15.91 -22.02 10.64
N GLU A 133 -15.01 -22.98 10.82
CA GLU A 133 -14.99 -24.22 10.04
C GLU A 133 -16.18 -25.13 10.36
N ARG A 134 -16.54 -25.26 11.65
CA ARG A 134 -17.73 -26.02 12.09
C ARG A 134 -19.04 -25.43 11.56
N LEU A 135 -19.12 -24.10 11.45
CA LEU A 135 -20.28 -23.42 10.88
C LEU A 135 -20.34 -23.58 9.36
N ARG A 136 -19.20 -23.66 8.68
CA ARG A 136 -19.12 -23.98 7.23
C ARG A 136 -19.55 -25.40 6.90
N SER A 137 -19.35 -26.35 7.80
CA SER A 137 -19.65 -27.77 7.55
C SER A 137 -21.11 -28.18 7.87
N ARG A 138 -21.96 -27.26 8.35
CA ARG A 138 -23.37 -27.54 8.63
C ARG A 138 -24.24 -27.48 7.35
N PRO A 139 -24.95 -28.56 6.97
CA PRO A 139 -25.89 -28.52 5.85
C PRO A 139 -27.07 -27.57 6.15
N CYS A 140 -27.52 -26.83 5.14
CA CYS A 140 -28.77 -26.08 5.24
C CYS A 140 -29.96 -27.05 5.31
N MET A 141 -30.79 -26.94 6.36
CA MET A 141 -32.09 -27.63 6.41
C MET A 141 -33.00 -27.04 5.34
N GLN A 142 -33.38 -27.86 4.36
CA GLN A 142 -34.44 -27.55 3.41
C GLN A 142 -35.78 -27.66 4.13
N GLN A 143 -36.58 -26.59 4.13
CA GLN A 143 -37.98 -26.70 4.53
C GLN A 143 -38.79 -27.35 3.39
N PRO A 144 -39.75 -28.24 3.69
CA PRO A 144 -40.70 -28.71 2.69
C PRO A 144 -41.64 -27.57 2.28
N PRO A 145 -42.17 -27.57 1.05
CA PRO A 145 -43.05 -26.51 0.56
C PRO A 145 -44.36 -26.46 1.36
N PRO A 146 -44.97 -25.27 1.53
CA PRO A 146 -46.23 -25.14 2.26
C PRO A 146 -47.38 -25.82 1.51
N ARG A 147 -48.20 -26.60 2.23
CA ARG A 147 -49.46 -27.17 1.75
C ARG A 147 -50.54 -26.07 1.71
N VAL A 148 -51.18 -25.92 0.55
CA VAL A 148 -52.41 -25.12 0.38
C VAL A 148 -53.63 -26.03 0.67
N PRO A 149 -54.66 -25.60 1.40
CA PRO A 149 -55.87 -26.40 1.58
C PRO A 149 -56.71 -26.42 0.30
N GLN A 150 -57.19 -27.61 -0.06
CA GLN A 150 -58.17 -27.86 -1.12
C GLN A 150 -59.51 -27.18 -0.81
N ASN A 151 -60.16 -26.65 -1.85
CA ASN A 151 -61.61 -26.74 -1.94
C ASN A 151 -62.01 -27.09 -3.37
N ASP A 152 -62.95 -28.03 -3.45
CA ASP A 152 -63.39 -28.79 -4.61
C ASP A 152 -64.09 -27.96 -5.69
N ASN A 153 -63.85 -28.27 -6.97
CA ASN A 153 -64.78 -29.11 -7.72
C ASN A 153 -64.29 -29.33 -9.17
N SER A 154 -64.17 -30.60 -9.51
CA SER A 154 -64.08 -31.16 -10.85
C SER A 154 -65.22 -30.67 -11.75
N PHE A 155 -64.95 -30.33 -13.01
CA PHE A 155 -65.44 -31.04 -14.19
C PHE A 155 -64.79 -30.46 -15.47
N ARG A 156 -64.12 -31.34 -16.22
CA ARG A 156 -63.69 -31.23 -17.62
C ARG A 156 -64.89 -31.56 -18.55
N PRO A 157 -64.77 -31.55 -19.90
CA PRO A 157 -63.74 -30.95 -20.78
C PRO A 157 -64.36 -30.19 -21.98
N GLY A 158 -63.56 -29.45 -22.74
CA GLY A 158 -63.98 -28.94 -24.05
C GLY A 158 -62.84 -28.36 -24.87
N SER A 159 -62.59 -28.99 -26.00
CA SER A 159 -61.72 -28.63 -27.11
C SER A 159 -62.18 -27.35 -27.83
N ASP A 160 -61.24 -26.52 -28.30
CA ASP A 160 -60.99 -26.29 -29.74
C ASP A 160 -59.93 -25.20 -30.01
N PRO A 161 -59.30 -25.20 -31.19
CA PRO A 161 -58.34 -24.19 -31.65
C PRO A 161 -58.98 -23.18 -32.63
N ALA A 162 -58.52 -21.91 -32.66
CA ALA A 162 -58.40 -21.07 -33.88
C ALA A 162 -57.95 -19.62 -33.58
N TRP A 163 -56.80 -19.28 -34.18
CA TRP A 163 -56.41 -18.06 -34.91
C TRP A 163 -56.58 -16.61 -34.37
N HIS A 164 -55.41 -15.93 -34.39
CA HIS A 164 -55.08 -14.55 -34.83
C HIS A 164 -55.73 -13.32 -34.14
N TYR A 165 -54.91 -12.38 -33.63
CA TYR A 165 -54.31 -11.24 -34.35
C TYR A 165 -53.38 -10.41 -33.43
N GLU A 166 -52.28 -9.91 -34.02
CA GLU A 166 -51.44 -8.74 -33.70
C GLU A 166 -51.00 -8.40 -32.25
N ASN A 167 -49.67 -8.40 -32.09
CA ASN A 167 -48.94 -7.93 -30.93
C ASN A 167 -48.32 -6.54 -31.27
N PRO A 168 -48.51 -5.48 -30.45
CA PRO A 168 -47.81 -4.22 -30.65
C PRO A 168 -46.35 -4.33 -30.20
N GLY A 169 -45.49 -3.62 -30.93
CA GLY A 169 -44.05 -3.81 -30.97
C GLY A 169 -43.33 -3.60 -29.64
N TYR A 170 -42.34 -4.47 -29.41
CA TYR A 170 -41.19 -4.17 -28.58
C TYR A 170 -40.02 -3.80 -29.48
N GLN A 171 -39.40 -2.66 -29.19
CA GLN A 171 -38.22 -2.16 -29.85
C GLN A 171 -37.01 -2.93 -29.32
N GLU A 172 -36.48 -3.86 -30.12
CA GLU A 172 -35.21 -4.53 -29.82
C GLU A 172 -34.07 -3.51 -29.93
N LEU A 173 -33.39 -3.26 -28.82
CA LEU A 173 -32.07 -2.63 -28.82
C LEU A 173 -31.04 -3.70 -29.14
N SER A 174 -30.74 -3.86 -30.43
CA SER A 174 -29.63 -4.65 -30.92
C SER A 174 -28.31 -3.96 -30.54
N ALA A 175 -27.61 -4.49 -29.53
CA ALA A 175 -26.21 -4.16 -29.33
C ALA A 175 -25.40 -4.86 -30.43
N VAL A 176 -25.03 -4.12 -31.47
CA VAL A 176 -24.07 -4.58 -32.47
C VAL A 176 -22.73 -4.74 -31.75
N VAL A 177 -22.33 -5.99 -31.53
CA VAL A 177 -20.94 -6.31 -31.19
C VAL A 177 -20.12 -6.01 -32.43
N THR A 178 -19.44 -4.88 -32.46
CA THR A 178 -18.34 -4.67 -33.40
C THR A 178 -17.23 -5.64 -33.00
N GLU A 179 -17.10 -6.73 -33.75
CA GLU A 179 -15.89 -7.55 -33.71
C GLU A 179 -14.72 -6.68 -34.13
N VAL A 180 -13.98 -6.14 -33.16
CA VAL A 180 -12.68 -5.53 -33.41
C VAL A 180 -11.74 -6.69 -33.71
N SER A 181 -11.31 -6.80 -34.97
CA SER A 181 -10.33 -7.80 -35.38
C SER A 181 -9.13 -7.75 -34.45
N ALA A 182 -8.80 -8.88 -33.83
CA ALA A 182 -7.57 -9.02 -33.09
C ALA A 182 -6.40 -8.67 -34.04
N PRO A 183 -5.52 -7.71 -33.71
CA PRO A 183 -4.36 -7.45 -34.54
C PRO A 183 -3.52 -8.72 -34.55
N ASN A 184 -3.22 -9.21 -35.76
CA ASN A 184 -2.39 -10.37 -36.04
C ASN A 184 -1.26 -10.48 -35.01
N LEU A 185 -1.33 -11.54 -34.19
CA LEU A 185 -0.17 -12.11 -33.55
C LEU A 185 0.74 -12.58 -34.68
N GLU A 186 2.00 -12.17 -34.66
CA GLU A 186 3.05 -12.42 -35.66
C GLU A 186 3.25 -11.30 -36.71
N GLY A 187 3.85 -10.22 -36.22
CA GLY A 187 4.59 -9.23 -37.01
C GLY A 187 5.46 -8.40 -36.07
N PRO A 188 6.67 -7.97 -36.46
CA PRO A 188 7.48 -7.14 -35.61
C PRO A 188 6.74 -5.82 -35.42
N ALA A 189 6.30 -5.56 -34.19
CA ALA A 189 5.67 -4.30 -33.84
C ALA A 189 6.65 -3.19 -34.22
N ASP A 190 6.18 -2.21 -34.97
CA ASP A 190 6.90 -0.96 -35.15
C ASP A 190 6.87 -0.23 -33.78
N ILE A 191 7.88 -0.52 -32.97
CA ILE A 191 8.07 -0.12 -31.56
C ILE A 191 8.61 1.33 -31.49
N SER A 192 8.47 2.14 -32.55
CA SER A 192 9.12 3.46 -32.61
C SER A 192 8.23 4.65 -32.24
N GLY A 193 6.91 4.47 -32.11
CA GLY A 193 5.96 5.57 -31.90
C GLY A 193 5.47 5.73 -30.46
N CYS A 194 5.11 6.97 -30.12
CA CYS A 194 4.22 7.30 -29.00
C CYS A 194 2.76 7.01 -29.36
N GLY A 195 1.93 6.73 -28.36
CA GLY A 195 0.57 6.24 -28.60
C GLY A 195 -0.30 6.14 -27.34
N ASP A 196 -1.53 5.67 -27.51
CA ASP A 196 -2.45 5.39 -26.39
C ASP A 196 -2.14 4.02 -25.80
N LEU A 197 -2.09 3.90 -24.46
CA LEU A 197 -1.99 2.59 -23.82
C LEU A 197 -3.24 1.74 -24.13
N VAL A 198 -3.04 0.62 -24.83
CA VAL A 198 -4.14 -0.29 -25.22
C VAL A 198 -4.09 -1.63 -24.50
N TRP A 199 -2.92 -2.02 -23.99
CA TRP A 199 -2.75 -3.33 -23.36
C TRP A 199 -1.60 -3.35 -22.35
N VAL A 200 -1.80 -4.14 -21.30
CA VAL A 200 -0.81 -4.43 -20.24
C VAL A 200 -0.72 -5.95 -20.10
N GLN A 201 0.50 -6.50 -20.14
CA GLN A 201 0.76 -7.93 -19.95
C GLN A 201 0.47 -8.37 -18.51
N GLU A 202 0.43 -9.68 -18.26
CA GLU A 202 0.49 -10.21 -16.89
C GLU A 202 1.85 -9.87 -16.21
N PRO A 203 1.87 -9.71 -14.88
CA PRO A 203 3.07 -9.32 -14.15
C PRO A 203 4.15 -10.40 -14.16
N GLU A 204 5.37 -9.99 -14.51
CA GLU A 204 6.60 -10.74 -14.26
C GLU A 204 7.12 -10.41 -12.86
N VAL A 205 7.43 -11.44 -12.06
CA VAL A 205 7.91 -11.28 -10.68
C VAL A 205 9.43 -11.36 -10.65
N HIS A 206 10.08 -10.30 -10.17
CA HIS A 206 11.54 -10.20 -10.11
C HIS A 206 12.10 -10.59 -8.74
N ARG A 207 11.45 -10.12 -7.68
CA ARG A 207 11.87 -10.39 -6.31
C ARG A 207 10.71 -10.22 -5.33
N LYS A 208 10.73 -11.00 -4.26
CA LYS A 208 9.99 -10.72 -3.03
C LYS A 208 10.93 -10.14 -1.97
N ALA A 209 10.53 -9.08 -1.29
CA ALA A 209 11.29 -8.55 -0.17
C ALA A 209 11.31 -9.53 1.01
N ASP A 210 12.47 -9.67 1.66
CA ASP A 210 12.71 -10.67 2.70
C ASP A 210 12.26 -10.21 4.10
N SER A 211 12.09 -8.91 4.29
CA SER A 211 11.81 -8.30 5.59
C SER A 211 10.51 -7.49 5.57
N ILE A 212 9.98 -7.21 6.77
CA ILE A 212 8.80 -6.36 6.94
C ILE A 212 9.03 -4.94 6.40
N ALA A 213 10.29 -4.50 6.32
CA ALA A 213 10.65 -3.19 5.79
C ALA A 213 10.35 -3.07 4.28
N GLY A 214 10.24 -4.20 3.57
CA GLY A 214 9.84 -4.22 2.17
C GLY A 214 8.34 -4.38 1.95
N LYS A 215 7.46 -4.03 2.90
CA LYS A 215 6.01 -4.12 2.65
C LYS A 215 5.60 -3.26 1.44
N TYR A 216 6.12 -2.05 1.39
CA TYR A 216 5.99 -1.11 0.29
C TYR A 216 7.33 -0.42 0.06
N GLY A 217 7.58 -0.06 -1.18
CA GLY A 217 8.85 0.48 -1.63
C GLY A 217 8.76 0.95 -3.06
N VAL A 218 9.89 1.41 -3.56
CA VAL A 218 10.04 1.85 -4.94
C VAL A 218 11.27 1.19 -5.51
N TRP A 219 11.16 0.71 -6.74
CA TRP A 219 12.27 0.12 -7.47
C TRP A 219 12.25 0.65 -8.90
N MET A 220 13.42 0.99 -9.41
CA MET A 220 13.57 1.86 -10.57
C MET A 220 14.78 1.42 -11.39
N GLN A 221 14.73 1.69 -12.69
CA GLN A 221 15.89 1.77 -13.56
C GLN A 221 15.89 3.14 -14.22
N ASP A 222 17.07 3.72 -14.42
CA ASP A 222 17.19 5.01 -15.08
C ASP A 222 17.01 4.84 -16.61
N PRO A 223 15.98 5.42 -17.23
CA PRO A 223 15.78 5.31 -18.67
C PRO A 223 16.86 6.02 -19.49
N GLU A 224 17.61 6.96 -18.91
CA GLU A 224 18.72 7.67 -19.54
C GLU A 224 19.98 7.62 -18.65
N ALA A 225 20.33 6.40 -18.21
CA ALA A 225 21.44 6.14 -17.31
C ALA A 225 22.76 6.82 -17.74
N LYS A 226 23.56 7.21 -16.74
CA LYS A 226 24.86 7.89 -16.91
C LYS A 226 25.95 7.15 -16.14
N GLU A 227 27.13 7.09 -16.75
CA GLU A 227 28.35 6.57 -16.11
C GLU A 227 28.55 7.18 -14.71
N PRO A 228 28.94 6.38 -13.70
CA PRO A 228 29.40 4.98 -13.79
C PRO A 228 28.28 3.93 -13.78
N TYR A 229 27.01 4.34 -13.74
CA TYR A 229 25.89 3.41 -13.61
C TYR A 229 25.22 3.18 -14.97
N GLY A 230 25.31 1.96 -15.47
CA GLY A 230 24.74 1.56 -16.76
C GLY A 230 23.21 1.38 -16.74
N PRO A 231 22.58 1.19 -17.92
CA PRO A 231 21.13 1.04 -18.07
C PRO A 231 20.56 -0.24 -17.45
N GLU A 232 21.40 -1.23 -17.14
CA GLU A 232 20.99 -2.45 -16.45
C GLU A 232 20.87 -2.27 -14.94
N MET A 233 21.49 -1.22 -14.39
CA MET A 233 21.51 -0.96 -12.95
C MET A 233 20.07 -0.79 -12.42
N VAL A 234 19.72 -1.56 -11.40
CA VAL A 234 18.45 -1.48 -10.70
C VAL A 234 18.65 -0.82 -9.35
N TRP A 235 17.76 0.08 -9.01
CA TRP A 235 17.75 0.78 -7.74
C TRP A 235 16.48 0.45 -6.96
N ARG A 236 16.60 0.35 -5.64
CA ARG A 236 15.49 0.03 -4.73
C ARG A 236 15.58 0.88 -3.48
N ILE A 237 14.42 1.30 -3.00
CA ILE A 237 14.24 1.92 -1.69
C ILE A 237 13.09 1.21 -0.98
N ASP A 238 13.36 0.75 0.24
CA ASP A 238 12.33 0.25 1.15
C ASP A 238 11.69 1.44 1.86
N ALA A 239 10.38 1.64 1.67
CA ALA A 239 9.70 2.87 2.11
C ALA A 239 8.99 2.71 3.47
N VAL A 240 9.20 1.60 4.17
CA VAL A 240 8.66 1.39 5.51
C VAL A 240 9.60 1.97 6.56
N GLY A 241 9.12 2.95 7.33
CA GLY A 241 9.84 3.54 8.45
C GLY A 241 9.74 5.06 8.49
N SER A 242 10.18 5.67 9.58
CA SER A 242 10.23 7.13 9.73
C SER A 242 11.44 7.76 9.05
N GLU A 243 12.52 7.01 8.82
CA GLU A 243 13.77 7.49 8.24
C GLU A 243 14.19 6.70 7.00
N VAL A 244 13.47 6.90 5.91
CA VAL A 244 13.80 6.28 4.63
C VAL A 244 14.95 7.03 3.97
N ARG A 245 16.17 6.48 4.06
CA ARG A 245 17.39 7.09 3.50
C ARG A 245 18.27 6.14 2.68
N GLN A 246 17.99 4.84 2.70
CA GLN A 246 18.85 3.86 2.05
C GLN A 246 18.39 3.62 0.62
N LEU A 247 19.31 3.80 -0.32
CA LEU A 247 19.14 3.50 -1.73
C LEU A 247 20.05 2.33 -2.10
N PHE A 248 19.44 1.19 -2.40
CA PHE A 248 20.12 -0.05 -2.73
C PHE A 248 20.27 -0.18 -4.24
N GLY A 249 21.49 -0.39 -4.71
CA GLY A 249 21.83 -0.59 -6.12
C GLY A 249 22.19 -2.04 -6.40
N TYR A 250 21.74 -2.55 -7.55
CA TYR A 250 22.01 -3.89 -8.07
C TYR A 250 22.46 -3.77 -9.52
N GLU A 251 23.51 -4.47 -9.90
CA GLU A 251 24.07 -4.38 -11.26
C GLU A 251 23.07 -4.72 -12.37
N ASN A 252 22.16 -5.65 -12.12
CA ASN A 252 21.14 -6.09 -13.06
C ASN A 252 19.99 -6.84 -12.34
N MET A 253 19.00 -7.30 -13.11
CA MET A 253 17.85 -8.07 -12.59
C MET A 253 18.26 -9.40 -11.93
N ASP A 254 19.33 -10.06 -12.41
CA ASP A 254 19.84 -11.29 -11.79
C ASP A 254 20.42 -11.04 -10.40
N GLN A 255 21.11 -9.92 -10.23
CA GLN A 255 21.62 -9.49 -8.94
C GLN A 255 20.48 -9.11 -7.99
N LEU A 256 19.44 -8.43 -8.51
CA LEU A 256 18.21 -8.13 -7.77
C LEU A 256 17.54 -9.43 -7.29
N SER A 257 17.36 -10.42 -8.15
CA SER A 257 16.70 -11.68 -7.79
C SER A 257 17.44 -12.47 -6.69
N ARG A 258 18.76 -12.32 -6.58
CA ARG A 258 19.57 -12.87 -5.47
C ARG A 258 19.45 -12.04 -4.20
N GLY A 259 19.39 -10.72 -4.31
CA GLY A 259 19.06 -9.81 -3.19
C GLY A 259 20.23 -9.17 -2.49
N PHE A 260 21.42 -9.36 -3.03
CA PHE A 260 22.65 -8.80 -2.49
C PHE A 260 22.95 -7.49 -3.26
N PRO A 261 22.71 -6.32 -2.65
CA PRO A 261 23.02 -5.05 -3.31
C PRO A 261 24.53 -4.94 -3.53
N THR A 262 24.92 -4.43 -4.70
CA THR A 262 26.31 -4.16 -5.06
C THR A 262 26.74 -2.75 -4.64
N LYS A 263 25.77 -1.85 -4.44
CA LYS A 263 25.97 -0.48 -3.94
C LYS A 263 24.90 -0.14 -2.93
N VAL A 264 25.28 0.61 -1.89
CA VAL A 264 24.33 1.24 -0.97
C VAL A 264 24.69 2.72 -0.87
N LEU A 265 23.73 3.58 -1.21
CA LEU A 265 23.84 5.02 -1.08
C LEU A 265 22.96 5.49 0.08
N LEU A 266 23.43 6.50 0.80
CA LEU A 266 22.69 7.12 1.90
C LEU A 266 22.24 8.52 1.49
N LEU A 267 20.94 8.71 1.40
CA LEU A 267 20.35 10.01 1.11
C LEU A 267 20.63 10.98 2.27
N PRO A 268 21.10 12.21 1.99
CA PRO A 268 21.35 13.22 3.03
C PRO A 268 20.09 13.56 3.84
N GLU A 269 18.93 13.47 3.18
CA GLU A 269 17.63 13.79 3.76
C GLU A 269 16.63 12.68 3.49
N SER A 270 15.83 12.35 4.50
CA SER A 270 14.83 11.29 4.43
C SER A 270 13.78 11.57 3.34
N MET A 271 13.39 10.51 2.66
CA MET A 271 12.29 10.48 1.69
C MET A 271 10.94 10.38 2.40
N GLU A 272 9.89 10.97 1.82
CA GLU A 272 8.52 10.94 2.36
C GLU A 272 7.74 9.68 1.95
N SER A 273 7.85 9.25 0.69
CA SER A 273 6.88 8.35 0.05
C SER A 273 7.51 7.40 -0.97
N THR A 274 6.71 6.50 -1.54
CA THR A 274 7.11 5.61 -2.65
C THR A 274 7.21 6.31 -4.02
N GLY A 275 6.88 7.60 -4.12
CA GLY A 275 6.82 8.34 -5.38
C GLY A 275 8.14 8.98 -5.80
N ALA A 276 9.23 8.20 -5.79
CA ALA A 276 10.54 8.64 -6.26
C ALA A 276 10.83 8.04 -7.64
N THR A 277 11.64 8.73 -8.44
CA THR A 277 12.01 8.25 -9.77
C THR A 277 13.48 8.52 -10.09
N MET A 278 14.03 7.77 -11.05
CA MET A 278 15.41 7.91 -11.52
C MET A 278 15.43 8.48 -12.92
N TYR A 279 16.29 9.48 -13.16
CA TYR A 279 16.44 10.08 -14.47
C TYR A 279 17.79 10.77 -14.65
N ARG A 280 18.53 10.41 -15.69
CA ARG A 280 19.79 11.06 -16.10
C ARG A 280 20.84 11.12 -14.99
N GLY A 281 21.04 10.02 -14.28
CA GLY A 281 22.01 9.85 -13.21
C GLY A 281 21.62 10.50 -11.88
N SER A 282 20.36 10.88 -11.71
CA SER A 282 19.85 11.49 -10.48
C SER A 282 18.60 10.76 -9.96
N LEU A 283 18.49 10.66 -8.64
CA LEU A 283 17.25 10.31 -7.95
C LEU A 283 16.45 11.58 -7.68
N TYR A 284 15.17 11.57 -8.03
CA TYR A 284 14.22 12.63 -7.73
C TYR A 284 13.24 12.11 -6.68
N TYR A 285 13.11 12.82 -5.57
CA TYR A 285 12.25 12.37 -4.47
C TYR A 285 11.71 13.54 -3.65
N GLN A 286 10.62 13.28 -2.94
CA GLN A 286 10.04 14.22 -1.99
C GLN A 286 10.76 14.16 -0.64
N ARG A 287 11.19 15.31 -0.14
CA ARG A 287 11.74 15.47 1.20
C ARG A 287 10.65 15.17 2.25
N ARG A 288 11.03 14.42 3.28
CA ARG A 288 10.15 14.10 4.41
C ARG A 288 9.52 15.34 5.05
N LEU A 289 8.23 15.24 5.38
CA LEU A 289 7.41 16.27 6.02
C LEU A 289 7.38 17.62 5.28
N SER A 290 7.58 17.64 3.97
CA SER A 290 7.43 18.85 3.18
C SER A 290 6.94 18.59 1.77
N ARG A 291 6.60 19.68 1.06
CA ARG A 291 6.30 19.67 -0.38
C ARG A 291 7.54 19.91 -1.24
N THR A 292 8.72 19.71 -0.67
CA THR A 292 9.99 20.04 -1.31
C THR A 292 10.48 18.84 -2.11
N LEU A 293 10.73 19.06 -3.39
CA LEU A 293 11.37 18.12 -4.28
C LEU A 293 12.89 18.26 -4.18
N LEU A 294 13.59 17.12 -4.19
CA LEU A 294 15.03 17.03 -4.17
C LEU A 294 15.51 16.26 -5.40
N ARG A 295 16.59 16.75 -6.00
CA ARG A 295 17.39 16.01 -6.97
C ARG A 295 18.69 15.63 -6.31
N TYR A 296 18.90 14.34 -6.11
CA TYR A 296 20.14 13.77 -5.59
C TYR A 296 20.94 13.18 -6.75
N ASP A 297 22.13 13.72 -6.98
CA ASP A 297 23.03 13.26 -8.02
C ASP A 297 23.81 12.03 -7.53
N LEU A 298 23.71 10.92 -8.28
CA LEU A 298 24.29 9.64 -7.87
C LEU A 298 25.82 9.60 -8.00
N LEU A 299 26.40 10.48 -8.84
CA LEU A 299 27.84 10.55 -9.08
C LEU A 299 28.52 11.37 -7.99
N SER A 300 28.00 12.57 -7.70
CA SER A 300 28.53 13.41 -6.62
C SER A 300 28.03 13.04 -5.23
N GLU A 301 27.06 12.11 -5.15
CA GLU A 301 26.42 11.64 -3.93
C GLU A 301 25.87 12.80 -3.08
N SER A 302 25.29 13.81 -3.73
CA SER A 302 24.85 15.06 -3.07
C SER A 302 23.56 15.65 -3.68
N ILE A 303 22.90 16.54 -2.95
CA ILE A 303 21.71 17.24 -3.43
C ILE A 303 22.13 18.30 -4.45
N ALA A 304 21.79 18.07 -5.72
CA ALA A 304 22.10 18.97 -6.84
C ALA A 304 21.05 20.07 -7.02
N ALA A 305 19.79 19.81 -6.68
CA ALA A 305 18.73 20.81 -6.73
C ALA A 305 17.66 20.57 -5.66
N ARG A 306 17.02 21.66 -5.25
CA ARG A 306 15.91 21.69 -4.30
C ARG A 306 14.88 22.70 -4.76
N ARG A 307 13.61 22.31 -4.76
CA ARG A 307 12.52 23.27 -5.01
C ARG A 307 11.23 22.85 -4.35
N ASP A 308 10.49 23.82 -3.82
CA ASP A 308 9.12 23.58 -3.35
C ASP A 308 8.16 23.44 -4.52
N LEU A 309 7.33 22.39 -4.50
CA LEU A 309 6.26 22.21 -5.48
C LEU A 309 5.08 23.14 -5.09
N PRO A 310 4.72 24.13 -5.92
CA PRO A 310 3.77 25.17 -5.52
C PRO A 310 2.40 24.60 -5.13
N HIS A 311 1.95 24.98 -3.93
CA HIS A 311 0.62 24.63 -3.37
C HIS A 311 0.32 23.14 -3.22
N ALA A 312 1.29 22.26 -3.46
CA ALA A 312 1.09 20.83 -3.29
C ALA A 312 0.75 20.51 -1.82
N GLY A 313 -0.30 19.71 -1.65
CA GLY A 313 -0.53 19.05 -0.38
C GLY A 313 0.54 17.99 -0.14
N PHE A 314 0.80 17.69 1.13
CA PHE A 314 1.80 16.73 1.55
C PHE A 314 1.41 16.13 2.89
N HIS A 315 2.02 15.00 3.23
CA HIS A 315 1.84 14.32 4.51
C HIS A 315 0.39 13.87 4.79
N GLY A 316 -0.23 13.22 3.81
CA GLY A 316 -1.55 12.59 3.93
C GLY A 316 -2.74 13.52 3.66
N GLN A 317 -2.51 14.69 3.06
CA GLN A 317 -3.58 15.61 2.64
C GLN A 317 -4.32 15.12 1.39
N PHE A 318 -3.58 14.63 0.39
CA PHE A 318 -4.12 14.11 -0.86
C PHE A 318 -3.45 12.78 -1.28
N PRO A 319 -3.51 11.73 -0.43
CA PRO A 319 -2.95 10.44 -0.79
C PRO A 319 -3.75 9.78 -1.91
N TYR A 320 -3.17 8.74 -2.52
CA TYR A 320 -3.96 7.78 -3.30
C TYR A 320 -4.93 7.00 -2.40
N SER A 321 -5.79 6.18 -3.01
CA SER A 321 -6.86 5.46 -2.31
C SER A 321 -6.37 4.48 -1.23
N TRP A 322 -5.10 4.07 -1.29
CA TRP A 322 -4.50 3.18 -0.30
C TRP A 322 -3.87 3.90 0.91
N GLY A 323 -3.90 5.24 0.91
CA GLY A 323 -3.38 6.07 1.99
C GLY A 323 -1.88 6.30 1.93
N GLY A 324 -1.25 6.32 3.10
CA GLY A 324 0.16 6.68 3.26
C GLY A 324 0.44 8.16 2.97
N TYR A 325 1.71 8.50 2.80
CA TYR A 325 2.17 9.85 2.47
C TYR A 325 2.41 10.03 0.98
N THR A 326 1.49 9.50 0.17
CA THR A 326 1.62 9.38 -1.30
C THR A 326 1.19 10.65 -2.04
N ASP A 327 1.15 11.79 -1.37
CA ASP A 327 0.58 13.04 -1.88
C ASP A 327 1.23 13.54 -3.16
N ILE A 328 2.55 13.38 -3.26
CA ILE A 328 3.37 13.78 -4.39
C ILE A 328 4.06 12.53 -4.94
N ASP A 329 3.95 12.36 -6.24
CA ASP A 329 4.43 11.21 -6.97
C ASP A 329 5.20 11.68 -8.20
N LEU A 330 6.48 11.33 -8.29
CA LEU A 330 7.37 11.75 -9.38
C LEU A 330 7.51 10.63 -10.38
N THR A 331 7.37 10.94 -11.67
CA THR A 331 7.40 9.92 -12.72
C THR A 331 8.07 10.45 -13.98
N ILE A 332 8.48 9.53 -14.85
CA ILE A 332 9.17 9.82 -16.12
C ILE A 332 8.37 9.24 -17.28
N ASP A 333 8.35 9.96 -18.39
CA ASP A 333 7.94 9.43 -19.68
C ASP A 333 8.88 9.94 -20.79
N GLU A 334 8.50 9.73 -22.05
CA GLU A 334 9.23 10.19 -23.24
C GLU A 334 9.42 11.72 -23.30
N ASN A 335 8.58 12.48 -22.60
CA ASN A 335 8.61 13.95 -22.53
C ASN A 335 9.39 14.47 -21.31
N GLY A 336 9.92 13.58 -20.45
CA GLY A 336 10.81 13.93 -19.35
C GLY A 336 10.19 13.73 -17.97
N LEU A 337 10.50 14.65 -17.04
CA LEU A 337 10.15 14.55 -15.63
C LEU A 337 8.82 15.23 -15.30
N TRP A 338 7.98 14.53 -14.53
CA TRP A 338 6.66 14.98 -14.11
C TRP A 338 6.45 14.81 -12.61
N ALA A 339 5.59 15.65 -12.05
CA ALA A 339 5.02 15.49 -10.71
C ALA A 339 3.50 15.34 -10.81
N ILE A 340 2.98 14.32 -10.14
CA ILE A 340 1.56 14.04 -9.96
C ILE A 340 1.21 14.32 -8.50
N TYR A 341 0.30 15.26 -8.26
CA TYR A 341 -0.04 15.72 -6.92
C TYR A 341 -1.46 16.27 -6.88
N SER A 342 -1.84 16.95 -5.81
CA SER A 342 -3.09 17.68 -5.72
C SER A 342 -2.93 18.92 -4.83
N THR A 343 -3.88 19.85 -4.93
CA THR A 343 -3.89 21.10 -4.18
C THR A 343 -5.28 21.38 -3.59
N ASN A 344 -5.34 22.28 -2.60
CA ASN A 344 -6.62 22.78 -2.08
C ASN A 344 -7.46 23.46 -3.16
N LYS A 345 -6.82 24.18 -4.09
CA LYS A 345 -7.49 24.86 -5.22
C LYS A 345 -8.18 23.85 -6.16
N ALA A 346 -7.50 22.74 -6.45
CA ALA A 346 -8.03 21.65 -7.28
C ALA A 346 -9.02 20.74 -6.53
N LYS A 347 -9.31 21.02 -5.24
CA LYS A 347 -10.26 20.28 -4.40
C LYS A 347 -10.03 18.75 -4.41
N GLY A 348 -8.77 18.33 -4.39
CA GLY A 348 -8.40 16.91 -4.39
C GLY A 348 -8.28 16.27 -5.79
N ALA A 349 -8.55 17.00 -6.87
CA ALA A 349 -8.31 16.52 -8.22
C ALA A 349 -6.80 16.40 -8.51
N ILE A 350 -6.42 15.42 -9.33
CA ILE A 350 -5.03 15.24 -9.74
C ILE A 350 -4.59 16.47 -10.53
N VAL A 351 -3.45 17.01 -10.12
CA VAL A 351 -2.68 18.05 -10.80
C VAL A 351 -1.39 17.42 -11.30
N ILE A 352 -1.05 17.67 -12.56
CA ILE A 352 0.16 17.19 -13.21
C ILE A 352 1.02 18.41 -13.51
N SER A 353 2.31 18.37 -13.18
CA SER A 353 3.26 19.42 -13.57
C SER A 353 4.47 18.82 -14.26
N GLN A 354 4.87 19.38 -15.41
CA GLN A 354 6.13 19.05 -16.05
C GLN A 354 7.25 19.81 -15.35
N LEU A 355 8.34 19.14 -15.02
CA LEU A 355 9.47 19.70 -14.30
C LEU A 355 10.70 19.82 -15.18
N ASP A 356 11.49 20.86 -14.95
CA ASP A 356 12.86 20.89 -15.42
C ASP A 356 13.71 19.89 -14.62
N PRO A 357 14.36 18.91 -15.27
CA PRO A 357 15.17 17.92 -14.55
C PRO A 357 16.44 18.52 -13.94
N HIS A 358 16.92 19.69 -14.40
CA HIS A 358 18.11 20.31 -13.84
C HIS A 358 17.81 21.03 -12.52
N ASN A 359 16.78 21.88 -12.49
CA ASN A 359 16.50 22.79 -11.37
C ASN A 359 15.13 22.60 -10.68
N LEU A 360 14.33 21.61 -11.12
CA LEU A 360 13.00 21.26 -10.61
C LEU A 360 11.91 22.32 -10.82
N GLU A 361 12.15 23.31 -11.68
CA GLU A 361 11.17 24.34 -12.01
C GLU A 361 9.97 23.76 -12.77
N VAL A 362 8.78 24.23 -12.41
CA VAL A 362 7.53 23.86 -13.10
C VAL A 362 7.49 24.56 -14.46
N LYS A 363 7.48 23.78 -15.54
CA LYS A 363 7.37 24.26 -16.94
C LYS A 363 5.94 24.44 -17.39
N GLY A 364 5.03 23.60 -16.88
CA GLY A 364 3.61 23.62 -17.20
C GLY A 364 2.83 22.83 -16.16
N THR A 365 1.54 23.16 -16.00
CA THR A 365 0.65 22.52 -15.02
C THR A 365 -0.73 22.29 -15.62
N TRP A 366 -1.29 21.12 -15.36
CA TRP A 366 -2.61 20.69 -15.82
C TRP A 366 -3.45 20.18 -14.65
N GLU A 367 -4.68 20.67 -14.54
CA GLU A 367 -5.65 20.19 -13.57
C GLU A 367 -6.62 19.21 -14.24
N THR A 368 -6.69 17.99 -13.70
CA THR A 368 -7.60 16.96 -14.20
C THR A 368 -8.97 17.03 -13.50
N LYS A 369 -9.90 16.16 -13.88
CA LYS A 369 -11.22 16.03 -13.21
C LYS A 369 -11.31 14.83 -12.26
N ILE A 370 -10.26 14.00 -12.18
CA ILE A 370 -10.26 12.78 -11.37
C ILE A 370 -9.66 13.07 -9.99
N ARG A 371 -10.31 12.58 -8.92
CA ARG A 371 -9.82 12.76 -7.55
C ARG A 371 -8.67 11.82 -7.26
N LYS A 372 -7.58 12.32 -6.72
CA LYS A 372 -6.39 11.53 -6.39
C LYS A 372 -6.71 10.40 -5.40
N THR A 373 -7.56 10.67 -4.41
CA THR A 373 -8.01 9.69 -3.40
C THR A 373 -8.93 8.60 -3.96
N SER A 374 -9.44 8.74 -5.18
CA SER A 374 -10.31 7.72 -5.82
C SER A 374 -9.57 6.68 -6.66
N VAL A 375 -8.26 6.85 -6.86
CA VAL A 375 -7.43 5.96 -7.67
C VAL A 375 -6.29 5.39 -6.84
N ALA A 376 -5.84 4.20 -7.21
CA ALA A 376 -4.82 3.46 -6.51
C ALA A 376 -3.41 3.99 -6.77
N ASN A 377 -3.14 4.37 -8.01
CA ASN A 377 -1.85 4.88 -8.45
C ASN A 377 -2.03 5.60 -9.80
N ALA A 378 -1.02 6.31 -10.27
CA ALA A 378 -1.03 6.95 -11.58
C ALA A 378 0.38 7.07 -12.15
N PHE A 379 0.51 7.04 -13.48
CA PHE A 379 1.79 7.14 -14.18
C PHE A 379 1.62 7.90 -15.50
N MET A 380 2.72 8.35 -16.10
CA MET A 380 2.74 9.05 -17.38
C MET A 380 3.27 8.15 -18.50
N ILE A 381 2.67 8.22 -19.69
CA ILE A 381 3.23 7.67 -20.94
C ILE A 381 2.95 8.69 -22.03
N CYS A 382 3.96 9.09 -22.81
CA CYS A 382 3.80 9.98 -23.97
C CYS A 382 3.00 11.27 -23.69
N GLY A 383 3.18 11.90 -22.53
CA GLY A 383 2.48 13.12 -22.09
C GLY A 383 1.04 12.88 -21.63
N LYS A 384 0.64 11.63 -21.41
CA LYS A 384 -0.70 11.25 -20.96
C LYS A 384 -0.63 10.60 -19.59
N LEU A 385 -1.43 11.10 -18.66
CA LEU A 385 -1.64 10.50 -17.34
C LEU A 385 -2.56 9.30 -17.49
N TYR A 386 -2.21 8.19 -16.85
CA TYR A 386 -3.05 7.01 -16.70
C TYR A 386 -3.24 6.70 -15.23
N THR A 387 -4.45 6.30 -14.81
CA THR A 387 -4.73 5.94 -13.40
C THR A 387 -5.12 4.48 -13.24
N VAL A 388 -4.67 3.85 -12.16
CA VAL A 388 -5.07 2.49 -11.76
C VAL A 388 -6.26 2.57 -10.81
N ALA A 389 -7.32 1.80 -11.08
CA ALA A 389 -8.57 1.93 -10.36
C ALA A 389 -8.53 1.40 -8.90
N SER A 390 -7.92 0.24 -8.68
CA SER A 390 -7.95 -0.43 -7.37
C SER A 390 -6.61 -1.05 -6.98
N TYR A 391 -6.17 -0.73 -5.76
CA TYR A 391 -4.97 -1.29 -5.17
C TYR A 391 -5.22 -2.67 -4.53
N THR A 392 -6.47 -3.07 -4.27
CA THR A 392 -6.80 -4.32 -3.57
C THR A 392 -7.38 -5.40 -4.47
N SER A 393 -8.01 -5.01 -5.58
CA SER A 393 -8.65 -5.95 -6.51
C SER A 393 -7.59 -6.67 -7.33
N PRO A 394 -7.57 -8.02 -7.35
CA PRO A 394 -6.54 -8.76 -8.09
C PRO A 394 -6.64 -8.57 -9.60
N ASN A 395 -7.86 -8.39 -10.10
CA ASN A 395 -8.14 -7.93 -11.46
C ASN A 395 -8.73 -6.53 -11.33
N THR A 396 -8.00 -5.54 -11.81
CA THR A 396 -8.45 -4.14 -11.84
C THR A 396 -8.27 -3.60 -13.26
N THR A 397 -8.43 -2.30 -13.43
CA THR A 397 -8.29 -1.63 -14.71
C THR A 397 -7.48 -0.36 -14.57
N ILE A 398 -6.84 0.02 -15.66
CA ILE A 398 -6.49 1.40 -15.91
C ILE A 398 -7.76 2.07 -16.42
N ASN A 399 -8.31 2.99 -15.62
CA ASN A 399 -9.70 3.44 -15.74
C ASN A 399 -9.86 4.86 -16.26
N TYR A 400 -8.79 5.64 -16.31
CA TYR A 400 -8.82 7.01 -16.77
C TYR A 400 -7.51 7.37 -17.46
N MET A 401 -7.62 8.19 -18.51
CA MET A 401 -6.50 8.81 -19.18
C MET A 401 -6.74 10.32 -19.29
N TYR A 402 -5.69 11.12 -19.11
CA TYR A 402 -5.71 12.56 -19.36
C TYR A 402 -4.54 12.96 -20.25
N ASP A 403 -4.83 13.57 -21.38
CA ASP A 403 -3.85 14.04 -22.36
C ASP A 403 -3.49 15.50 -22.09
N THR A 404 -2.23 15.76 -21.77
CA THR A 404 -1.74 17.12 -21.46
C THR A 404 -1.68 18.03 -22.69
N ALA A 405 -1.54 17.47 -23.90
CA ALA A 405 -1.49 18.26 -25.13
C ALA A 405 -2.88 18.81 -25.49
N THR A 406 -3.93 18.00 -25.30
CA THR A 406 -5.32 18.43 -25.57
C THR A 406 -6.04 18.96 -24.33
N SER A 407 -5.46 18.78 -23.14
CA SER A 407 -6.10 19.05 -21.83
C SER A 407 -7.45 18.34 -21.65
N GLN A 408 -7.62 17.18 -22.29
CA GLN A 408 -8.83 16.37 -22.22
C GLN A 408 -8.57 15.06 -21.49
N GLY A 409 -9.54 14.66 -20.67
CA GLY A 409 -9.52 13.35 -20.03
C GLY A 409 -10.68 12.48 -20.49
N LYS A 410 -10.42 11.19 -20.65
CA LYS A 410 -11.40 10.19 -21.06
C LYS A 410 -11.36 8.97 -20.14
N THR A 411 -12.53 8.40 -19.87
CA THR A 411 -12.63 7.10 -19.19
C THR A 411 -12.18 6.02 -20.16
N ILE A 412 -11.35 5.11 -19.67
CA ILE A 412 -10.85 3.95 -20.41
C ILE A 412 -11.03 2.69 -19.55
N SER A 413 -10.78 1.51 -20.12
CA SER A 413 -10.88 0.26 -19.39
C SER A 413 -9.86 -0.75 -19.91
N VAL A 414 -8.58 -0.49 -19.63
CA VAL A 414 -7.49 -1.43 -19.97
C VAL A 414 -7.29 -2.38 -18.79
N PRO A 415 -7.40 -3.71 -18.97
CA PRO A 415 -7.20 -4.66 -17.87
C PRO A 415 -5.81 -4.54 -17.22
N PHE A 416 -5.76 -4.60 -15.89
CA PHE A 416 -4.53 -4.58 -15.10
C PHE A 416 -4.57 -5.68 -14.02
N LYS A 417 -3.56 -6.55 -13.99
CA LYS A 417 -3.48 -7.72 -13.10
C LYS A 417 -2.63 -7.40 -11.87
N ASN A 418 -3.27 -7.03 -10.77
CA ASN A 418 -2.62 -6.74 -9.49
C ASN A 418 -2.51 -8.02 -8.62
N ARG A 419 -1.59 -8.92 -9.01
CA ARG A 419 -1.55 -10.32 -8.54
C ARG A 419 -1.51 -10.46 -7.03
N TYR A 420 -0.67 -9.70 -6.34
CA TYR A 420 -0.47 -9.83 -4.89
C TYR A 420 -1.30 -8.84 -4.07
N ARG A 421 -2.10 -8.00 -4.74
CA ARG A 421 -2.89 -6.93 -4.15
C ARG A 421 -1.98 -5.94 -3.42
N TYR A 422 -2.58 -4.92 -2.82
CA TYR A 422 -1.88 -3.83 -2.14
C TYR A 422 -0.77 -3.23 -3.02
N ASN A 423 -1.16 -2.78 -4.21
CA ASN A 423 -0.27 -2.09 -5.12
C ASN A 423 0.06 -0.70 -4.53
N SER A 424 1.34 -0.50 -4.22
CA SER A 424 1.87 0.68 -3.53
C SER A 424 2.71 1.60 -4.42
N MET A 425 3.10 1.13 -5.59
CA MET A 425 3.87 1.88 -6.58
C MET A 425 3.55 1.31 -7.97
N VAL A 426 3.37 2.19 -8.95
CA VAL A 426 3.38 1.88 -10.39
C VAL A 426 4.09 3.02 -11.13
N ASP A 427 5.23 2.73 -11.75
CA ASP A 427 6.01 3.71 -12.50
C ASP A 427 6.30 3.23 -13.92
N TYR A 428 6.31 4.15 -14.87
CA TYR A 428 6.66 3.85 -16.25
C TYR A 428 8.15 4.06 -16.50
N ASN A 429 8.78 3.12 -17.21
CA ASN A 429 10.11 3.30 -17.75
C ASN A 429 10.01 3.41 -19.29
N PRO A 430 10.27 4.60 -19.88
CA PRO A 430 10.14 4.80 -21.33
C PRO A 430 11.22 4.07 -22.14
N ALA A 431 12.41 3.83 -21.59
CA ALA A 431 13.49 3.13 -22.29
C ALA A 431 13.15 1.66 -22.53
N GLN A 432 12.50 1.01 -21.56
CA GLN A 432 12.09 -0.39 -21.68
C GLN A 432 10.63 -0.58 -22.09
N ARG A 433 9.83 0.49 -22.08
CA ARG A 433 8.38 0.44 -22.30
C ARG A 433 7.70 -0.58 -21.38
N LYS A 434 8.05 -0.51 -20.10
CA LYS A 434 7.50 -1.36 -19.04
C LYS A 434 6.94 -0.51 -17.90
N LEU A 435 5.91 -1.03 -17.26
CA LEU A 435 5.50 -0.55 -15.94
C LEU A 435 6.23 -1.37 -14.88
N TYR A 436 6.79 -0.68 -13.90
CA TYR A 436 7.41 -1.19 -12.69
C TYR A 436 6.38 -1.05 -11.58
N ALA A 437 6.22 -2.05 -10.73
CA ALA A 437 5.29 -1.95 -9.62
C ALA A 437 5.76 -2.66 -8.37
N TRP A 438 5.22 -2.22 -7.23
CA TRP A 438 5.41 -2.86 -5.94
C TRP A 438 4.06 -3.28 -5.35
N ASP A 439 3.73 -4.57 -5.40
CA ASP A 439 2.48 -5.11 -4.86
C ASP A 439 2.75 -6.07 -3.69
N ASN A 440 2.52 -5.57 -2.47
CA ASN A 440 2.62 -6.35 -1.23
C ASN A 440 3.90 -7.22 -1.12
N PHE A 441 5.06 -6.57 -0.96
CA PHE A 441 6.40 -7.18 -0.94
C PHE A 441 6.99 -7.63 -2.29
N TYR A 442 6.21 -7.69 -3.37
CA TYR A 442 6.71 -8.17 -4.65
C TYR A 442 7.08 -6.99 -5.56
N MET A 443 8.27 -7.07 -6.14
CA MET A 443 8.74 -6.23 -7.24
C MET A 443 8.35 -6.92 -8.54
N VAL A 444 7.45 -6.30 -9.30
CA VAL A 444 6.88 -6.89 -10.51
C VAL A 444 6.89 -5.90 -11.66
N SER A 445 7.08 -6.38 -12.89
CA SER A 445 6.99 -5.54 -14.09
C SER A 445 5.93 -6.01 -15.08
N TYR A 446 5.44 -5.09 -15.89
CA TYR A 446 4.45 -5.35 -16.93
C TYR A 446 4.95 -4.80 -18.26
N ASN A 447 4.95 -5.62 -19.30
CA ASN A 447 5.09 -5.10 -20.66
C ASN A 447 3.83 -4.36 -21.06
N VAL A 448 3.99 -3.23 -21.75
CA VAL A 448 2.87 -2.46 -22.28
C VAL A 448 2.89 -2.42 -23.81
N ARG A 449 1.71 -2.26 -24.40
CA ARG A 449 1.56 -1.98 -25.83
C ARG A 449 0.81 -0.68 -26.01
N LEU A 450 1.36 0.18 -26.86
CA LEU A 450 0.76 1.44 -27.26
C LEU A 450 0.12 1.27 -28.64
N GLY A 451 -1.13 1.72 -28.79
CA GLY A 451 -1.83 1.83 -30.06
C GLY A 451 -1.52 3.15 -30.75
N LYS A 452 -1.89 3.28 -32.03
CA LYS A 452 -1.74 4.56 -32.75
C LYS A 452 -2.59 5.64 -32.08
N GLN A 453 -2.08 6.87 -32.11
CA GLN A 453 -2.79 8.04 -31.62
C GLN A 453 -3.97 8.33 -32.57
N GLU A 454 -5.20 8.25 -32.05
CA GLU A 454 -6.42 8.65 -32.76
C GLU A 454 -6.64 10.15 -32.74
#